data_AF-A0A2A7AD42-F1
#
_entry.id   AF-A0A2A7AD42-F1
#
_cell.length_a   1.000
_cell.length_b   1.000
_cell.length_c   1.000
_cell.angle_alpha   90.00
_cell.angle_beta   90.00
_cell.angle_gamma   90.00
#
_symmetry.space_group_name_H-M   'P 1'
#
loop_
_entity.id
_entity.type
_entity.pdbx_description
1 polymer ?
#
loop_
_entity_poly.entity_id
_entity_poly.type
_entity_poly.pdbx_seq_one_letter_code
_entity_poly.pdbx_strand_id
1 'polypeptide(L)'
;MIPDINNPDMVYRLMLFIIQRRHKDTPQLVRHRIVSFQASDCILPQDLIPLAQSIASFYAAKGFIAAYGIHADTYCVHIHFVICTVSFTTLNLFYSGYIVELRELEKIIQEWVFHFEEKLQRNPRLQQDREAALYGDDCIKYGNAPLTAKEQIKQNRRIKTK
;
A
#
# COMPACT_ATOMS: atom_id res chain seq x y z
N MET A 1 -2.53 -29.73 -13.92
CA MET A 1 -1.48 -28.69 -13.84
C MET A 1 -2.01 -27.63 -12.90
N ILE A 2 -1.44 -27.50 -11.70
CA ILE A 2 -1.85 -26.45 -10.76
C ILE A 2 -1.19 -25.16 -11.28
N PRO A 3 -1.95 -24.10 -11.59
CA PRO A 3 -1.36 -22.86 -12.05
C PRO A 3 -0.42 -22.31 -10.98
N ASP A 4 0.78 -21.88 -11.40
CA ASP A 4 1.68 -21.14 -10.53
C ASP A 4 1.04 -19.79 -10.21
N ILE A 5 0.44 -19.70 -9.02
CA ILE A 5 -0.29 -18.52 -8.54
C ILE A 5 0.62 -17.30 -8.35
N ASN A 6 1.94 -17.48 -8.41
CA ASN A 6 2.93 -16.40 -8.33
C ASN A 6 3.47 -15.96 -9.71
N ASN A 7 2.94 -16.51 -10.81
CA ASN A 7 3.39 -16.13 -12.14
C ASN A 7 2.66 -14.85 -12.64
N PRO A 8 3.36 -13.70 -12.73
CA PRO A 8 2.74 -12.44 -13.14
C PRO A 8 2.24 -12.46 -14.60
N ASP A 9 2.86 -13.27 -15.48
CA ASP A 9 2.41 -13.42 -16.87
C ASP A 9 1.04 -14.13 -16.92
N MET A 10 0.78 -15.10 -16.05
CA MET A 10 -0.54 -15.73 -15.95
C MET A 10 -1.61 -14.74 -15.50
N VAL A 11 -1.31 -13.92 -14.50
CA VAL A 11 -2.23 -12.88 -14.02
C VAL A 11 -2.53 -11.87 -15.12
N TYR A 12 -1.50 -11.40 -15.82
CA TYR A 12 -1.63 -10.50 -16.97
C TYR A 12 -2.51 -11.09 -18.08
N ARG A 13 -2.24 -12.32 -18.51
CA ARG A 13 -3.04 -13.00 -19.54
C ARG A 13 -4.49 -13.17 -19.13
N LEU A 14 -4.75 -13.49 -17.86
CA LEU A 14 -6.10 -13.62 -17.34
C LEU A 14 -6.84 -12.28 -17.36
N MET A 15 -6.20 -11.20 -16.92
CA MET A 15 -6.77 -9.85 -17.00
C MET A 15 -7.12 -9.48 -18.45
N LEU A 16 -6.20 -9.68 -19.40
CA LEU A 16 -6.44 -9.44 -20.83
C LEU A 16 -7.63 -10.24 -21.36
N PHE A 17 -7.69 -11.52 -21.05
CA PHE A 17 -8.76 -12.41 -21.50
C PHE A 17 -10.15 -11.92 -21.05
N ILE A 18 -10.28 -11.52 -19.78
CA ILE A 18 -11.55 -11.02 -19.24
C ILE A 18 -11.94 -9.69 -19.90
N ILE A 19 -10.98 -8.81 -20.11
CA ILE A 19 -11.21 -7.53 -20.78
C ILE A 19 -11.69 -7.74 -22.22
N GLN A 20 -11.03 -8.63 -22.97
CA GLN A 20 -11.41 -8.96 -24.35
C GLN A 20 -12.83 -9.53 -24.43
N ARG A 21 -13.21 -10.40 -23.46
CA ARG A 21 -14.57 -10.98 -23.41
C ARG A 21 -15.69 -9.98 -23.21
N ARG A 22 -15.40 -8.78 -22.70
CA ARG A 22 -16.41 -7.75 -22.54
C ARG A 22 -16.88 -7.17 -23.89
N HIS A 23 -16.13 -7.39 -24.99
CA HIS A 23 -16.49 -6.99 -26.36
C HIS A 23 -16.96 -5.52 -26.49
N LYS A 24 -16.31 -4.61 -25.77
CA LYS A 24 -16.53 -3.16 -25.85
C LYS A 24 -15.18 -2.48 -25.77
N ASP A 25 -14.90 -1.53 -26.66
CA ASP A 25 -13.71 -0.68 -26.66
C ASP A 25 -13.60 0.02 -25.30
N THR A 26 -12.93 -0.63 -24.35
CA THR A 26 -12.84 -0.18 -22.96
C THR A 26 -11.48 0.50 -22.82
N PRO A 27 -11.42 1.85 -22.76
CA PRO A 27 -10.15 2.57 -22.78
C PRO A 27 -9.36 2.43 -21.47
N GLN A 28 -10.00 2.05 -20.37
CA GLN A 28 -9.35 1.82 -19.07
C GLN A 28 -9.33 0.34 -18.74
N LEU A 29 -8.24 -0.32 -19.11
CA LEU A 29 -8.02 -1.76 -18.96
C LEU A 29 -7.76 -2.13 -17.49
N VAL A 30 -7.12 -1.25 -16.74
CA VAL A 30 -6.73 -1.45 -15.34
C VAL A 30 -6.78 -0.15 -14.54
N ARG A 31 -6.91 -0.25 -13.23
CA ARG A 31 -6.67 0.83 -12.27
C ARG A 31 -5.34 0.60 -11.55
N HIS A 32 -4.62 1.68 -11.30
CA HIS A 32 -3.42 1.68 -10.47
C HIS A 32 -3.72 2.36 -9.13
N ARG A 33 -3.27 1.73 -8.04
CA ARG A 33 -3.34 2.28 -6.67
C ARG A 33 -1.98 2.13 -6.00
N ILE A 34 -1.66 3.08 -5.14
CA ILE A 34 -0.43 3.06 -4.34
C ILE A 34 -0.81 3.27 -2.89
N VAL A 35 -0.33 2.39 -2.02
CA VAL A 35 -0.38 2.56 -0.57
C VAL A 35 1.05 2.80 -0.10
N SER A 36 1.32 3.99 0.44
CA SER A 36 2.65 4.43 0.86
C SER A 36 2.70 4.62 2.37
N PHE A 37 3.85 4.29 2.96
CA PHE A 37 4.13 4.45 4.38
C PHE A 37 5.28 5.42 4.58
N GLN A 38 5.31 6.10 5.72
CA GLN A 38 6.42 6.97 6.09
C GLN A 38 7.59 6.12 6.61
N ALA A 39 8.82 6.61 6.41
CA ALA A 39 9.99 5.95 6.99
C ALA A 39 9.88 5.80 8.52
N SER A 40 9.27 6.79 9.19
CA SER A 40 9.04 6.79 10.65
C SER A 40 8.14 5.66 11.13
N ASP A 41 7.38 5.02 10.24
CA ASP A 41 6.47 3.94 10.60
C ASP A 41 7.23 2.64 10.91
N CYS A 42 8.54 2.58 10.65
CA CYS A 42 9.40 1.42 10.92
C CYS A 42 8.89 0.13 10.24
N ILE A 43 8.32 0.27 9.04
CA ILE A 43 7.76 -0.81 8.23
C ILE A 43 8.82 -1.33 7.25
N LEU A 44 8.99 -2.66 7.21
CA LEU A 44 9.83 -3.33 6.21
C LEU A 44 8.95 -3.96 5.11
N PRO A 45 9.47 -4.21 3.90
CA PRO A 45 8.68 -4.77 2.79
C PRO A 45 7.92 -6.06 3.13
N GLN A 46 8.54 -6.97 3.88
CA GLN A 46 7.93 -8.24 4.29
C GLN A 46 6.72 -8.06 5.21
N ASP A 47 6.64 -6.96 5.96
CA ASP A 47 5.52 -6.68 6.86
C ASP A 47 4.24 -6.34 6.09
N LEU A 48 4.38 -5.87 4.84
CA LEU A 48 3.27 -5.46 4.01
C LEU A 48 2.62 -6.62 3.26
N ILE A 49 3.20 -7.81 3.26
CA ILE A 49 2.63 -8.98 2.57
C ILE A 49 1.20 -9.27 3.04
N PRO A 50 0.89 -9.35 4.35
CA PRO A 50 -0.46 -9.58 4.83
C PRO A 50 -1.43 -8.44 4.44
N LEU A 51 -0.99 -7.18 4.50
CA LEU A 51 -1.82 -6.05 4.07
C LEU A 51 -2.13 -6.12 2.58
N ALA A 52 -1.12 -6.42 1.77
CA ALA A 52 -1.28 -6.57 0.33
C ALA A 52 -2.27 -7.67 -0.03
N GLN A 53 -2.18 -8.80 0.66
CA GLN A 53 -3.12 -9.93 0.51
C GLN A 53 -4.54 -9.56 0.95
N SER A 54 -4.71 -8.81 2.05
CA SER A 54 -6.03 -8.33 2.50
C SER A 54 -6.69 -7.40 1.48
N ILE A 55 -5.94 -6.45 0.92
CA ILE A 55 -6.45 -5.54 -0.11
C ILE A 55 -6.75 -6.30 -1.41
N ALA A 56 -5.89 -7.22 -1.84
CA ALA A 56 -6.15 -8.06 -3.01
C ALA A 56 -7.40 -8.93 -2.81
N SER A 57 -7.59 -9.48 -1.61
CA SER A 57 -8.77 -10.27 -1.24
C SER A 57 -10.05 -9.43 -1.24
N PHE A 58 -9.98 -8.17 -0.82
CA PHE A 58 -11.10 -7.22 -0.93
C PHE A 58 -11.56 -7.05 -2.38
N TYR A 59 -10.63 -6.87 -3.33
CA TYR A 59 -10.98 -6.79 -4.75
C TYR A 59 -11.51 -8.12 -5.29
N ALA A 60 -10.90 -9.24 -4.91
CA ALA A 60 -11.34 -10.57 -5.31
C ALA A 60 -12.76 -10.90 -4.82
N ALA A 61 -13.10 -10.53 -3.58
CA ALA A 61 -14.45 -10.67 -3.03
C ALA A 61 -15.50 -9.87 -3.80
N LYS A 62 -15.10 -8.78 -4.46
CA LYS A 62 -15.95 -7.99 -5.36
C LYS A 62 -15.93 -8.48 -6.81
N GLY A 63 -15.24 -9.58 -7.09
CA GLY A 63 -15.15 -10.20 -8.40
C GLY A 63 -14.15 -9.56 -9.34
N PHE A 64 -13.10 -8.91 -8.81
CA PHE A 64 -12.03 -8.28 -9.60
C PHE A 64 -10.67 -8.91 -9.31
N ILE A 65 -9.82 -8.94 -10.33
CA ILE A 65 -8.44 -9.41 -10.18
C ILE A 65 -7.59 -8.21 -9.74
N ALA A 66 -6.84 -8.37 -8.66
CA ALA A 66 -5.81 -7.43 -8.24
C ALA A 66 -4.45 -8.16 -8.20
N ALA A 67 -3.43 -7.53 -8.76
CA ALA A 67 -2.04 -7.90 -8.62
C ALA A 67 -1.32 -6.83 -7.80
N TYR A 68 -0.29 -7.19 -7.05
CA TYR A 68 0.49 -6.23 -6.27
C TYR A 68 2.00 -6.45 -6.37
N GLY A 69 2.75 -5.38 -6.17
CA GLY A 69 4.21 -5.38 -5.98
C GLY A 69 4.57 -4.49 -4.80
N ILE A 70 5.50 -4.96 -3.95
CA ILE A 70 5.97 -4.22 -2.78
C ILE A 70 7.37 -3.71 -3.09
N HIS A 71 7.55 -2.40 -2.98
CA HIS A 71 8.79 -1.73 -3.32
C HIS A 71 9.36 -1.00 -2.09
N ALA A 72 10.68 -0.81 -2.11
CA ALA A 72 11.44 -0.08 -1.09
C ALA A 72 12.37 0.99 -1.72
N ASP A 73 12.17 1.32 -2.99
CA ASP A 73 12.86 2.42 -3.64
C ASP A 73 12.26 3.76 -3.19
N THR A 74 13.09 4.81 -3.11
CA THR A 74 12.70 6.19 -2.73
C THR A 74 12.29 6.45 -1.27
N TYR A 75 13.03 5.91 -0.30
CA TYR A 75 12.93 6.23 1.15
C TYR A 75 11.62 5.84 1.87
N CYS A 76 10.59 5.41 1.14
CA CYS A 76 9.30 5.00 1.68
C CYS A 76 8.89 3.65 1.10
N VAL A 77 8.67 2.66 1.96
CA VAL A 77 8.08 1.38 1.53
C VAL A 77 6.65 1.63 1.03
N HIS A 78 6.29 1.04 -0.10
CA HIS A 78 4.98 1.20 -0.69
C HIS A 78 4.53 -0.04 -1.47
N ILE A 79 3.21 -0.16 -1.65
CA ILE A 79 2.57 -1.25 -2.38
C ILE A 79 1.92 -0.67 -3.63
N HIS A 80 2.32 -1.15 -4.80
CA HIS A 80 1.61 -0.91 -6.05
C HIS A 80 0.53 -1.98 -6.24
N PHE A 81 -0.68 -1.58 -6.59
CA PHE A 81 -1.73 -2.48 -7.03
C PHE A 81 -2.15 -2.17 -8.47
N VAL A 82 -2.30 -3.22 -9.27
CA VAL A 82 -2.94 -3.18 -10.58
C VAL A 82 -4.24 -3.97 -10.48
N ILE A 83 -5.37 -3.30 -10.68
CA ILE A 83 -6.71 -3.88 -10.55
C ILE A 83 -7.37 -3.94 -11.93
N CYS A 84 -7.81 -5.13 -12.34
CA CYS A 84 -8.62 -5.29 -13.53
C CYS A 84 -9.94 -4.54 -13.38
N THR A 85 -10.27 -3.67 -14.34
CA THR A 85 -11.52 -2.90 -14.31
C THR A 85 -12.72 -3.74 -14.70
N VAL A 86 -12.54 -4.95 -15.20
CA VAL A 86 -13.61 -5.86 -15.61
C VAL A 86 -13.70 -7.01 -14.63
N SER A 87 -14.90 -7.25 -14.12
CA SER A 87 -15.18 -8.32 -13.19
C SER A 87 -15.01 -9.68 -13.85
N PHE A 88 -14.26 -10.59 -13.24
CA PHE A 88 -14.10 -11.97 -13.73
C PHE A 88 -15.34 -12.83 -13.51
N THR A 89 -16.28 -12.39 -12.67
CA THR A 89 -17.54 -13.09 -12.39
C THR A 89 -18.69 -12.60 -13.26
N THR A 90 -18.79 -11.28 -13.47
CA THR A 90 -19.96 -10.65 -14.11
C THR A 90 -19.67 -9.96 -15.44
N LEU A 91 -18.39 -9.77 -15.80
CA LEU A 91 -17.95 -8.94 -16.93
C LEU A 91 -18.38 -7.46 -16.84
N ASN A 92 -18.95 -7.03 -15.70
CA ASN A 92 -19.27 -5.64 -15.44
C ASN A 92 -18.01 -4.83 -15.14
N LEU A 93 -18.09 -3.51 -15.38
CA LEU A 93 -17.03 -2.62 -14.96
C LEU A 93 -17.01 -2.46 -13.46
N PHE A 94 -15.80 -2.23 -12.95
CA PHE A 94 -15.57 -1.69 -11.64
C PHE A 94 -16.26 -0.33 -11.53
N TYR A 95 -17.47 -0.35 -10.97
CA TYR A 95 -18.26 0.82 -10.66
C TYR A 95 -18.45 0.87 -9.15
N SER A 96 -17.40 1.29 -8.45
CA SER A 96 -17.57 1.92 -7.14
C SER A 96 -17.22 3.39 -7.28
N GLY A 97 -18.03 4.26 -6.66
CA GLY A 97 -17.66 5.65 -6.50
C GLY A 97 -16.34 5.71 -5.73
N TYR A 98 -15.41 6.57 -6.17
CA TYR A 98 -14.07 6.70 -5.59
C TYR A 98 -14.09 6.80 -4.06
N ILE A 99 -15.05 7.55 -3.51
CA ILE A 99 -15.21 7.73 -2.05
C ILE A 99 -15.57 6.44 -1.32
N VAL A 100 -16.37 5.55 -1.94
CA VAL A 100 -16.75 4.28 -1.33
C VAL A 100 -15.55 3.33 -1.32
N GLU A 101 -14.85 3.21 -2.46
CA GLU A 101 -13.61 2.43 -2.56
C GLU A 101 -12.60 2.90 -1.51
N LEU A 102 -12.38 4.21 -1.43
CA LEU A 102 -11.41 4.81 -0.52
C LEU A 102 -11.72 4.47 0.94
N ARG A 103 -12.97 4.63 1.39
CA ARG A 103 -13.37 4.34 2.77
C ARG A 103 -13.17 2.88 3.16
N GLU A 104 -13.45 1.95 2.25
CA GLU A 104 -13.25 0.52 2.50
C GLU A 104 -11.75 0.17 2.57
N LEU A 105 -10.95 0.73 1.67
CA LEU A 105 -9.49 0.57 1.71
C LEU A 105 -8.89 1.20 2.97
N GLU A 106 -9.32 2.40 3.36
CA GLU A 106 -8.89 3.08 4.58
C GLU A 106 -9.17 2.22 5.81
N LYS A 107 -10.33 1.56 5.88
CA LYS A 107 -10.66 0.66 7.00
C LYS A 107 -9.67 -0.51 7.08
N ILE A 108 -9.38 -1.18 5.96
CA ILE A 108 -8.44 -2.31 5.91
C ILE A 108 -7.04 -1.86 6.32
N ILE A 109 -6.60 -0.70 5.84
CA ILE A 109 -5.27 -0.14 6.15
C ILE A 109 -5.20 0.26 7.62
N GLN A 110 -6.19 0.95 8.16
CA GLN A 110 -6.21 1.39 9.56
C GLN A 110 -6.23 0.21 10.53
N GLU A 111 -6.98 -0.84 10.23
CA GLU A 111 -6.99 -2.07 11.03
C GLU A 111 -5.61 -2.74 11.06
N TRP A 112 -4.95 -2.83 9.90
CA TRP A 112 -3.60 -3.35 9.83
C TRP A 112 -2.58 -2.47 10.58
N VAL A 113 -2.64 -1.15 10.41
CA VAL A 113 -1.76 -0.18 11.11
C VAL A 113 -1.92 -0.33 12.62
N PHE A 114 -3.14 -0.40 13.12
CA PHE A 114 -3.41 -0.58 14.55
C PHE A 114 -2.72 -1.83 15.11
N HIS A 115 -2.87 -2.98 14.45
CA HIS A 115 -2.23 -4.22 14.89
C HIS A 115 -0.70 -4.20 14.75
N PHE A 116 -0.20 -3.51 13.72
CA PHE A 116 1.23 -3.37 13.50
C PHE A 116 1.88 -2.49 14.57
N GLU A 117 1.28 -1.35 14.90
CA GLU A 117 1.72 -0.46 15.97
C GLU A 117 1.65 -1.16 17.33
N GLU A 118 0.58 -1.89 17.62
CA GLU A 118 0.47 -2.67 18.86
C GLU A 118 1.60 -3.71 18.97
N LYS A 119 1.97 -4.36 17.87
CA LYS A 119 3.09 -5.30 17.82
C LYS A 119 4.43 -4.61 18.10
N LEU A 120 4.65 -3.42 17.55
CA LEU A 120 5.87 -2.63 17.80
C LEU A 120 5.95 -2.15 19.25
N GLN A 121 4.86 -1.59 19.80
CA GLN A 121 4.80 -1.10 21.17
C GLN A 121 5.06 -2.20 22.21
N ARG A 122 4.54 -3.41 21.95
CA ARG A 122 4.76 -4.58 22.82
C ARG A 122 6.18 -5.13 22.72
N ASN A 123 6.96 -4.75 21.71
CA ASN A 123 8.33 -5.23 21.50
C ASN A 123 9.31 -4.09 21.15
N PRO A 124 9.77 -3.33 22.16
CA PRO A 124 10.70 -2.21 21.96
C PRO A 124 12.01 -2.61 21.29
N ARG A 125 12.46 -3.86 21.45
CA ARG A 125 13.66 -4.38 20.76
C ARG A 125 13.42 -4.49 19.26
N LEU A 126 12.28 -5.06 18.86
CA LEU A 126 11.88 -5.13 17.44
C LEU A 126 11.79 -3.74 16.81
N GLN A 127 11.29 -2.75 17.54
CA GLN A 127 11.29 -1.37 17.07
C GLN A 127 12.72 -0.84 16.84
N GLN A 128 13.62 -1.03 17.79
CA GLN A 128 15.02 -0.61 17.66
C GLN A 128 15.74 -1.33 16.52
N ASP A 129 15.54 -2.64 16.36
CA ASP A 129 16.14 -3.43 15.28
C ASP A 129 15.68 -2.94 13.90
N ARG A 130 14.42 -2.51 13.80
CA ARG A 130 13.84 -1.95 12.56
C ARG A 130 14.32 -0.54 12.27
N GLU A 131 14.41 0.31 13.30
CA GLU A 131 15.04 1.63 13.20
C GLU A 131 16.48 1.47 12.67
N ALA A 132 17.27 0.55 13.23
CA ALA A 132 18.63 0.27 12.77
C ALA A 132 18.66 -0.29 11.34
N ALA A 133 17.74 -1.17 10.96
CA ALA A 133 17.67 -1.71 9.60
C ALA A 133 17.31 -0.65 8.53
N LEU A 134 16.54 0.37 8.90
CA LEU A 134 16.09 1.43 7.99
C LEU A 134 17.07 2.61 7.93
N TYR A 135 17.67 2.97 9.07
CA TYR A 135 18.48 4.18 9.21
C TYR A 135 19.97 3.90 9.43
N GLY A 136 20.37 2.64 9.67
CA GLY A 136 21.73 2.21 10.00
C GLY A 136 22.11 2.40 11.48
N ASP A 137 23.34 2.02 11.82
CA ASP A 137 23.91 2.13 13.17
C ASP A 137 24.20 3.58 13.61
N ASP A 138 24.25 4.54 12.66
CA ASP A 138 24.52 5.96 12.91
C ASP A 138 23.28 6.76 13.38
N CYS A 139 22.34 6.08 14.05
CA CYS A 139 21.18 6.72 14.65
C CYS A 139 21.59 7.58 15.86
N ILE A 140 22.03 8.82 15.61
CA ILE A 140 22.03 9.87 16.63
C ILE A 140 20.58 10.17 16.98
N LYS A 141 20.08 9.57 18.06
CA LYS A 141 18.74 9.87 18.60
C LYS A 141 18.72 11.33 19.07
N TYR A 142 18.27 12.22 18.20
CA TYR A 142 17.99 13.61 18.60
C TYR A 142 16.71 13.60 19.45
N GLY A 143 16.86 14.02 20.71
CA GLY A 143 15.76 14.09 21.67
C GLY A 143 14.66 15.06 21.25
N ASN A 144 13.43 14.66 21.62
CA ASN A 144 12.12 15.30 21.44
C ASN A 144 11.61 15.38 19.99
N ALA A 145 10.39 14.90 19.80
CA ALA A 145 9.70 14.67 18.54
C ALA A 145 10.00 15.72 17.47
N PRO A 146 10.23 15.31 16.20
CA PRO A 146 10.38 16.26 15.12
C PRO A 146 9.11 17.11 15.05
N LEU A 147 9.29 18.42 15.14
CA LEU A 147 8.24 19.39 14.87
C LEU A 147 7.54 18.98 13.57
N THR A 148 6.22 18.89 13.59
CA THR A 148 5.44 18.63 12.39
C THR A 148 5.85 19.63 11.29
N ALA A 149 5.73 19.26 10.01
CA ALA A 149 6.08 20.17 8.91
C ALA A 149 5.44 21.58 9.06
N LYS A 150 4.27 21.64 9.70
CA LYS A 150 3.57 22.88 10.05
C LYS A 150 4.30 23.71 11.12
N GLU A 151 4.88 23.07 12.12
CA GLU A 151 5.65 23.71 13.19
C GLU A 151 7.03 24.18 12.72
N GLN A 152 7.70 23.42 11.84
CA GLN A 152 8.94 23.83 11.19
C GLN A 152 8.77 25.10 10.34
N ILE A 153 7.67 25.21 9.57
CA ILE A 153 7.35 26.43 8.81
C ILE A 153 7.15 27.64 9.74
N LYS A 154 6.51 27.44 10.90
CA LYS A 154 6.23 28.51 11.88
C LYS A 154 7.51 28.98 12.58
N GLN A 155 8.44 28.07 12.86
CA GLN A 155 9.76 28.39 13.41
C GLN A 155 10.61 29.18 12.41
N ASN A 156 10.64 28.76 11.14
CA ASN A 156 11.38 29.44 10.09
C ASN A 156 10.86 30.87 9.82
N ARG A 157 9.56 31.12 10.01
CA ARG A 157 8.99 32.48 9.94
C ARG A 157 9.41 33.37 11.12
N ARG A 158 9.61 32.81 12.32
CA ARG A 158 10.08 33.54 13.50
C ARG A 158 11.55 33.92 13.43
N ILE A 159 12.37 33.11 12.76
CA ILE A 159 13.82 33.37 12.59
C ILE A 159 14.05 34.49 11.57
N LYS A 160 13.18 34.64 10.56
CA LYS A 160 13.29 35.71 9.54
C LYS A 160 12.80 37.09 10.00
N THR A 161 12.25 37.22 11.20
CA THR A 161 11.73 38.49 11.75
C THR A 161 12.55 39.01 12.94
N LYS A 162 13.73 38.44 13.18
CA LYS A 162 14.79 39.02 14.00
C LYS A 162 15.96 39.41 13.10
#